data_AF-A0A2G7T3Y1-F1
#
_entry.id   AF-A0A2G7T3Y1-F1
#
_cell.length_a   1.000
_cell.length_b   1.000
_cell.length_c   1.000
_cell.angle_alpha   90.00
_cell.angle_beta   90.00
_cell.angle_gamma   90.00
#
_symmetry.space_group_name_H-M   'P 1'
#
loop_
_entity.id
_entity.type
_entity.pdbx_description
1 polymer ?
#
loop_
_entity_poly.entity_id
_entity_poly.type
_entity_poly.pdbx_seq_one_letter_code
_entity_poly.pdbx_strand_id
1 'polypeptide(L)'
;MTAIHPAATRAYLALPYAYTLAQELSASERQPLHQRKREPMAAAVLAAVHAVGYAAPTVQHWRDLADAANLSETLLGMGVFTEPEAQSLFADAVAAVVDLGRKHGHGQEMRLNAVQLGHLVEFGEAYGQVLEVIPARTFIRAHRATERRLRELLVNSHGSDSHEFIVV
;
A
#
# COMPACT_ATOMS: atom_id res chain seq x y z
N MET A 1 5.14 -10.19 -27.52
CA MET A 1 5.65 -9.80 -26.19
C MET A 1 6.05 -8.34 -26.28
N THR A 2 5.21 -7.43 -25.79
CA THR A 2 5.53 -5.99 -25.76
C THR A 2 6.63 -5.79 -24.73
N ALA A 3 7.78 -5.27 -25.12
CA ALA A 3 8.86 -4.97 -24.19
C ALA A 3 8.34 -3.95 -23.16
N ILE A 4 8.28 -4.33 -21.89
CA ILE A 4 7.97 -3.40 -20.81
C ILE A 4 9.20 -2.52 -20.69
N HIS A 5 9.13 -1.29 -21.20
CA HIS A 5 10.18 -0.31 -20.99
C HIS A 5 10.21 0.05 -19.50
N PRO A 6 11.40 0.12 -18.87
CA PRO A 6 11.50 0.53 -17.48
C PRO A 6 10.90 1.94 -17.33
N ALA A 7 9.93 2.09 -16.43
CA ALA A 7 9.24 3.35 -16.18
C ALA A 7 10.18 4.38 -15.52
N ALA A 8 11.29 3.93 -14.95
CA ALA A 8 12.32 4.77 -14.34
C ALA A 8 13.74 4.30 -14.70
N THR A 9 14.70 5.24 -14.64
CA THR A 9 16.12 4.91 -14.81
C THR A 9 16.73 4.44 -13.49
N ARG A 10 17.91 3.80 -13.53
CA ARG A 10 18.63 3.38 -12.30
C ARG A 10 18.92 4.53 -11.33
N ALA A 11 18.94 5.78 -11.79
CA ALA A 11 19.08 6.95 -10.91
C ALA A 11 17.95 7.05 -9.88
N TYR A 12 16.77 6.50 -10.18
CA TYR A 12 15.62 6.47 -9.27
C TYR A 12 15.89 5.67 -7.99
N LEU A 13 16.77 4.66 -8.06
CA LEU A 13 17.18 3.88 -6.88
C LEU A 13 17.98 4.73 -5.87
N ALA A 14 18.60 5.82 -6.32
CA ALA A 14 19.45 6.67 -5.49
C ALA A 14 18.69 7.83 -4.80
N LEU A 15 17.40 8.00 -5.07
CA LEU A 15 16.61 9.06 -4.43
C LEU A 15 16.54 8.85 -2.90
N PRO A 16 16.39 9.91 -2.09
CA PRO A 16 16.12 9.75 -0.67
C PRO A 16 14.81 8.99 -0.43
N TYR A 17 14.80 8.10 0.56
CA TYR A 17 13.58 7.49 1.08
C TYR A 17 12.81 8.48 1.96
N ALA A 18 11.50 8.33 2.08
CA ALA A 18 10.70 9.14 3.00
C ALA A 18 11.18 8.96 4.46
N TYR A 19 11.57 7.72 4.81
CA TYR A 19 12.25 7.41 6.06
C TYR A 19 13.66 6.88 5.81
N THR A 20 14.62 7.42 6.56
CA THR A 20 16.01 6.97 6.60
C THR A 20 16.20 5.76 7.53
N LEU A 21 17.34 5.06 7.40
CA LEU A 21 17.73 4.01 8.34
C LEU A 21 17.92 4.52 9.77
N ALA A 22 18.48 5.72 9.92
CA ALA A 22 18.61 6.34 11.22
C ALA A 22 17.25 6.56 11.89
N GLN A 23 16.25 7.05 11.15
CA GLN A 23 14.89 7.21 11.66
C GLN A 23 14.26 5.89 12.06
N GLU A 24 14.43 4.82 11.27
CA GLU A 24 13.95 3.47 11.64
C GLU A 24 14.57 3.00 12.96
N LEU A 25 15.91 3.05 13.07
CA LEU A 25 16.63 2.58 14.25
C LEU A 25 16.33 3.40 15.50
N SER A 26 16.05 4.70 15.35
CA SER A 26 15.65 5.58 16.47
C SER A 26 14.17 5.50 16.84
N ALA A 27 13.33 4.88 16.00
CA ALA A 27 11.89 4.82 16.25
C ALA A 27 11.54 3.86 17.38
N SER A 28 10.39 4.09 18.02
CA SER A 28 9.90 3.26 19.11
C SER A 28 9.57 1.84 18.66
N GLU A 29 10.07 0.85 19.39
CA GLU A 29 9.70 -0.57 19.23
C GLU A 29 8.40 -0.95 19.93
N ARG A 30 7.81 -0.02 20.69
CA ARG A 30 6.65 -0.30 21.55
C ARG A 30 5.47 0.60 21.27
N GLN A 31 5.74 1.88 21.03
CA GLN A 31 4.71 2.89 20.82
C GLN A 31 4.45 3.06 19.32
N PRO A 32 3.19 3.27 18.91
CA PRO A 32 2.86 3.58 17.53
C PRO A 32 3.40 4.95 17.12
N LEU A 33 3.23 5.30 15.85
CA LEU A 33 3.44 6.68 15.42
C LEU A 33 2.53 7.62 16.22
N HIS A 34 3.03 8.84 16.49
CA HIS A 34 2.23 9.87 17.15
C HIS A 34 0.93 10.12 16.37
N GLN A 35 -0.18 10.29 17.10
CA GLN A 35 -1.53 10.50 16.57
C GLN A 35 -1.60 11.45 15.35
N ARG A 36 -1.02 12.65 15.47
CA ARG A 36 -0.88 13.65 14.38
C ARG A 36 -0.34 13.13 13.03
N LYS A 37 0.39 12.01 13.02
CA LYS A 37 0.90 11.39 11.79
C LYS A 37 -0.02 10.30 11.25
N ARG A 38 -0.63 9.51 12.15
CA ARG A 38 -1.50 8.38 11.78
C ARG A 38 -2.91 8.81 11.38
N GLU A 39 -3.46 9.85 12.01
CA GLU A 39 -4.82 10.31 11.71
C GLU A 39 -5.01 10.76 10.26
N PRO A 40 -4.15 11.61 9.66
CA PRO A 40 -4.32 11.99 8.27
C PRO A 40 -4.23 10.80 7.32
N MET A 41 -3.38 9.81 7.64
CA MET A 41 -3.22 8.61 6.83
C MET A 41 -4.48 7.74 6.85
N ALA A 42 -5.02 7.46 8.05
CA ALA A 42 -6.25 6.68 8.19
C ALA A 42 -7.44 7.41 7.51
N ALA A 43 -7.53 8.73 7.69
CA ALA A 43 -8.57 9.54 7.07
C ALA A 43 -8.47 9.53 5.53
N ALA A 44 -7.26 9.61 4.97
CA ALA A 44 -7.05 9.55 3.52
C ALA A 44 -7.50 8.22 2.93
N VAL A 45 -7.18 7.09 3.58
CA VAL A 45 -7.61 5.76 3.13
C VAL A 45 -9.13 5.61 3.19
N LEU A 46 -9.76 6.04 4.28
CA LEU A 46 -11.22 6.01 4.40
C LEU A 46 -11.90 6.88 3.32
N ALA A 47 -11.37 8.08 3.08
CA ALA A 47 -11.88 8.97 2.03
C ALA A 47 -11.71 8.35 0.63
N ALA A 48 -10.57 7.71 0.37
CA ALA A 48 -10.30 7.01 -0.88
C ALA A 48 -11.28 5.86 -1.10
N VAL A 49 -11.47 4.98 -0.12
CA VAL A 49 -12.42 3.86 -0.16
C VAL A 49 -13.84 4.35 -0.44
N HIS A 50 -14.28 5.39 0.28
CA HIS A 50 -15.59 5.99 0.03
C HIS A 50 -15.71 6.53 -1.40
N ALA A 51 -14.67 7.23 -1.88
CA ALA A 51 -14.70 7.83 -3.20
C ALA A 51 -14.72 6.80 -4.34
N VAL A 52 -13.97 5.71 -4.25
CA VAL A 52 -13.94 4.66 -5.28
C VAL A 52 -15.19 3.79 -5.28
N GLY A 53 -15.84 3.65 -4.11
CA GLY A 53 -17.04 2.84 -3.98
C GLY A 53 -18.34 3.57 -4.31
N TYR A 54 -18.43 4.86 -3.96
CA TYR A 54 -19.71 5.56 -3.87
C TYR A 54 -19.72 6.96 -4.48
N ALA A 55 -18.58 7.48 -4.92
CA ALA A 55 -18.49 8.83 -5.49
C ALA A 55 -17.66 8.87 -6.78
N ALA A 56 -17.08 10.03 -7.09
CA ALA A 56 -16.15 10.20 -8.19
C ALA A 56 -14.71 10.26 -7.64
N PRO A 57 -13.91 9.19 -7.78
CA PRO A 57 -12.56 9.17 -7.25
C PRO A 57 -11.63 10.10 -8.05
N THR A 58 -10.73 10.78 -7.33
CA THR A 58 -9.66 11.58 -7.93
C THR A 58 -8.42 10.71 -8.10
N VAL A 59 -7.43 11.22 -8.85
CA VAL A 59 -6.11 10.56 -8.93
C VAL A 59 -5.50 10.38 -7.54
N GLN A 60 -5.70 11.34 -6.62
CA GLN A 60 -5.17 11.23 -5.27
C GLN A 60 -5.84 10.08 -4.49
N HIS A 61 -7.15 9.89 -4.62
CA HIS A 61 -7.84 8.76 -3.97
C HIS A 61 -7.28 7.41 -4.43
N TRP A 62 -7.00 7.25 -5.72
CA TRP A 62 -6.39 6.02 -6.22
C TRP A 62 -4.97 5.81 -5.69
N ARG A 63 -4.18 6.88 -5.55
CA ARG A 63 -2.84 6.82 -4.96
C ARG A 63 -2.87 6.45 -3.49
N ASP A 64 -3.74 7.09 -2.70
CA ASP A 64 -3.88 6.80 -1.27
C ASP A 64 -4.27 5.33 -1.04
N LEU A 65 -5.17 4.80 -1.88
CA LEU A 65 -5.57 3.39 -1.83
C LEU A 65 -4.43 2.44 -2.23
N ALA A 66 -3.69 2.78 -3.30
CA ALA A 66 -2.55 2.00 -3.75
C ALA A 66 -1.40 2.00 -2.73
N ASP A 67 -1.10 3.13 -2.10
CA ASP A 67 -0.07 3.25 -1.07
C ASP A 67 -0.44 2.42 0.17
N ALA A 68 -1.70 2.49 0.61
CA ALA A 68 -2.18 1.69 1.73
C ALA A 68 -2.10 0.18 1.44
N ALA A 69 -2.56 -0.27 0.27
CA ALA A 69 -2.46 -1.67 -0.13
C ALA A 69 -1.00 -2.14 -0.22
N ASN A 70 -0.11 -1.33 -0.82
CA ASN A 70 1.31 -1.64 -0.94
C ASN A 70 2.01 -1.80 0.43
N LEU A 71 1.67 -0.92 1.37
CA LEU A 71 2.17 -1.02 2.74
C LEU A 71 1.61 -2.26 3.44
N SER A 72 0.30 -2.52 3.31
CA SER A 72 -0.36 -3.68 3.90
C SER A 72 0.18 -5.01 3.39
N GLU A 73 0.48 -5.12 2.09
CA GLU A 73 1.15 -6.31 1.54
C GLU A 73 2.54 -6.51 2.17
N THR A 74 3.27 -5.41 2.40
CA THR A 74 4.57 -5.48 3.07
C THR A 74 4.43 -5.90 4.54
N LEU A 75 3.41 -5.40 5.24
CA LEU A 75 3.11 -5.81 6.62
C LEU A 75 2.69 -7.28 6.72
N LEU A 76 1.91 -7.79 5.75
CA LEU A 76 1.60 -9.21 5.61
C LEU A 76 2.87 -10.05 5.45
N GLY A 77 3.75 -9.69 4.52
CA GLY A 77 5.03 -10.39 4.30
C GLY A 77 5.97 -10.33 5.50
N MET A 78 5.85 -9.30 6.34
CA MET A 78 6.60 -9.18 7.60
C MET A 78 5.99 -9.97 8.77
N GLY A 79 4.84 -10.62 8.58
CA GLY A 79 4.15 -11.38 9.63
C GLY A 79 3.56 -10.51 10.73
N VAL A 80 3.19 -9.26 10.42
CA VAL A 80 2.60 -8.34 11.41
C VAL A 80 1.21 -8.78 11.84
N PHE A 81 0.45 -9.42 10.94
CA PHE A 81 -0.86 -9.98 11.20
C PHE A 81 -0.71 -11.43 11.65
N THR A 82 -1.08 -11.74 12.89
CA THR A 82 -0.99 -13.10 13.45
C THR A 82 -2.28 -13.90 13.30
N GLU A 83 -3.42 -13.23 13.34
CA GLU A 83 -4.73 -13.87 13.25
C GLU A 83 -5.10 -14.15 11.78
N PRO A 84 -5.57 -15.37 11.46
CA PRO A 84 -5.95 -15.74 10.09
C PRO A 84 -6.98 -14.80 9.46
N GLU A 85 -7.95 -14.32 10.24
CA GLU A 85 -9.01 -13.43 9.79
C GLU A 85 -8.44 -12.07 9.35
N ALA A 86 -7.49 -11.52 10.12
CA ALA A 86 -6.81 -10.29 9.76
C ALA A 86 -5.93 -10.50 8.51
N GLN A 87 -5.24 -11.64 8.41
CA GLN A 87 -4.45 -11.95 7.22
C GLN A 87 -5.33 -12.00 5.96
N SER A 88 -6.47 -12.68 6.01
CA SER A 88 -7.42 -12.77 4.89
C SER A 88 -7.94 -11.38 4.50
N LEU A 89 -8.45 -10.61 5.47
CA LEU A 89 -9.00 -9.27 5.22
C LEU A 89 -8.01 -8.37 4.47
N PHE A 90 -6.76 -8.31 4.94
CA PHE A 90 -5.73 -7.49 4.30
C PHE A 90 -5.29 -8.07 2.94
N ALA A 91 -5.19 -9.40 2.80
CA ALA A 91 -4.82 -10.03 1.54
C ALA A 91 -5.90 -9.84 0.46
N ASP A 92 -7.17 -9.96 0.82
CA ASP A 92 -8.31 -9.79 -0.07
C ASP A 92 -8.44 -8.34 -0.56
N ALA A 93 -8.18 -7.37 0.33
CA ALA A 93 -8.11 -5.96 -0.04
C ALA A 93 -6.95 -5.67 -0.99
N VAL A 94 -5.75 -6.19 -0.70
CA VAL A 94 -4.58 -6.06 -1.60
C VAL A 94 -4.91 -6.64 -2.98
N ALA A 95 -5.50 -7.84 -3.04
CA ALA A 95 -5.90 -8.47 -4.29
C ALA A 95 -6.90 -7.62 -5.09
N ALA A 96 -7.87 -6.99 -4.40
CA ALA A 96 -8.83 -6.08 -5.03
C ALA A 96 -8.14 -4.87 -5.67
N VAL A 97 -7.17 -4.24 -4.98
CA VAL A 97 -6.43 -3.11 -5.55
C VAL A 97 -5.52 -3.58 -6.70
N VAL A 98 -4.90 -4.77 -6.62
CA VAL A 98 -4.05 -5.32 -7.69
C VAL A 98 -4.85 -5.52 -8.97
N ASP A 99 -6.07 -6.05 -8.88
CA ASP A 99 -6.98 -6.18 -10.01
C ASP A 99 -7.28 -4.81 -10.67
N LEU A 100 -7.50 -3.75 -9.88
CA LEU A 100 -7.67 -2.39 -10.40
C LEU A 100 -6.41 -1.88 -11.10
N GLY A 101 -5.22 -2.11 -10.52
CA GLY A 101 -3.95 -1.75 -11.14
C GLY A 101 -3.74 -2.42 -12.51
N ARG A 102 -4.08 -3.70 -12.63
CA ARG A 102 -4.02 -4.45 -13.89
C ARG A 102 -5.00 -3.89 -14.93
N LYS A 103 -6.25 -3.62 -14.52
CA LYS A 103 -7.25 -2.97 -15.40
C LYS A 103 -6.71 -1.66 -15.95
N HIS A 104 -6.17 -0.78 -15.09
CA HIS A 104 -5.58 0.48 -15.49
C HIS A 104 -4.42 0.30 -16.49
N GLY A 105 -3.48 -0.61 -16.20
CA GLY A 105 -2.35 -0.92 -17.08
C GLY A 105 -2.76 -1.45 -18.46
N HIS A 106 -3.94 -2.07 -18.56
CA HIS A 106 -4.53 -2.52 -19.82
C HIS A 106 -5.49 -1.50 -20.48
N GLY A 107 -5.57 -0.27 -19.95
CA GLY A 107 -6.49 0.76 -20.44
C GLY A 107 -7.97 0.44 -20.20
N GLN A 108 -8.26 -0.48 -19.28
CA GLN A 108 -9.61 -0.85 -18.85
C GLN A 108 -10.08 0.05 -17.72
N GLU A 109 -11.41 0.17 -17.58
CA GLU A 109 -12.01 0.94 -16.50
C GLU A 109 -11.76 0.28 -15.14
N MET A 110 -11.26 1.06 -14.18
CA MET A 110 -11.04 0.64 -12.79
C MET A 110 -12.36 0.55 -12.03
N ARG A 111 -13.14 -0.52 -12.27
CA ARG A 111 -14.38 -0.81 -11.55
C ARG A 111 -14.22 -1.97 -10.56
N LEU A 112 -14.74 -1.74 -9.35
CA LEU A 112 -14.90 -2.73 -8.30
C LEU A 112 -16.23 -3.47 -8.46
N ASN A 113 -16.23 -4.78 -8.23
CA ASN A 113 -17.47 -5.52 -8.00
C ASN A 113 -17.91 -5.40 -6.53
N ALA A 114 -19.13 -5.86 -6.22
CA ALA A 114 -19.71 -5.74 -4.87
C ALA A 114 -18.86 -6.43 -3.77
N VAL A 115 -18.24 -7.56 -4.08
CA VAL A 115 -17.37 -8.30 -3.14
C VAL A 115 -16.08 -7.52 -2.88
N GLN A 116 -15.42 -7.06 -3.95
CA GLN A 116 -14.20 -6.24 -3.85
C GLN A 116 -14.45 -4.94 -3.09
N LEU A 117 -15.60 -4.29 -3.30
CA LEU A 117 -15.99 -3.11 -2.54
C LEU A 117 -16.17 -3.42 -1.06
N GLY A 118 -16.83 -4.54 -0.70
CA GLY A 118 -16.95 -4.99 0.68
C GLY A 118 -15.59 -5.14 1.37
N HIS A 119 -14.64 -5.82 0.72
CA HIS A 119 -13.28 -5.97 1.25
C HIS A 119 -12.57 -4.63 1.46
N LEU A 120 -12.72 -3.68 0.54
CA LEU A 120 -12.09 -2.36 0.67
C LEU A 120 -12.71 -1.51 1.78
N VAL A 121 -14.01 -1.63 2.03
CA VAL A 121 -14.68 -0.96 3.15
C VAL A 121 -14.15 -1.46 4.48
N GLU A 122 -14.13 -2.78 4.68
CA GLU A 122 -13.58 -3.39 5.91
C GLU A 122 -12.10 -3.07 6.08
N PHE A 123 -11.33 -3.07 4.99
CA PHE A 123 -9.93 -2.68 4.97
C PHE A 123 -9.71 -1.23 5.42
N GLY A 124 -10.51 -0.27 4.95
CA GLY A 124 -10.35 1.14 5.32
C GLY A 124 -10.47 1.36 6.84
N GLU A 125 -11.42 0.67 7.48
CA GLU A 125 -11.60 0.70 8.92
C GLU A 125 -10.46 -0.03 9.66
N ALA A 126 -10.12 -1.24 9.22
CA ALA A 126 -9.07 -2.04 9.83
C ALA A 126 -7.68 -1.39 9.72
N TYR A 127 -7.39 -0.71 8.61
CA TYR A 127 -6.12 -0.01 8.37
C TYR A 127 -5.86 1.05 9.44
N GLY A 128 -6.87 1.83 9.81
CA GLY A 128 -6.76 2.80 10.91
C GLY A 128 -6.41 2.15 12.24
N GLN A 129 -7.05 1.02 12.57
CA GLN A 129 -6.78 0.24 13.79
C GLN A 129 -5.36 -0.34 13.80
N VAL A 130 -4.85 -0.80 12.66
CA VAL A 130 -3.46 -1.25 12.54
C VAL A 130 -2.49 -0.12 12.87
N LEU A 131 -2.70 1.08 12.31
CA LEU A 131 -1.85 2.25 12.60
C LEU A 131 -1.89 2.69 14.08
N GLU A 132 -2.91 2.29 14.83
CA GLU A 132 -3.03 2.55 16.27
C GLU A 132 -2.16 1.65 17.13
N VAL A 133 -1.86 0.44 16.66
CA VAL A 133 -1.26 -0.59 17.49
C VAL A 133 0.14 -0.98 17.04
N ILE A 134 0.47 -0.86 15.75
CA ILE A 134 1.80 -1.28 15.28
C ILE A 134 2.88 -0.33 15.81
N PRO A 135 4.03 -0.85 16.28
CA PRO A 135 5.13 0.00 16.69
C PRO A 135 5.60 0.93 15.56
N ALA A 136 5.99 2.16 15.92
CA ALA A 136 6.52 3.15 14.99
C ALA A 136 7.69 2.59 14.16
N ARG A 137 8.57 1.80 14.77
CA ARG A 137 9.68 1.13 14.08
C ARG A 137 9.18 0.14 13.04
N THR A 138 8.16 -0.66 13.35
CA THR A 138 7.57 -1.63 12.42
C THR A 138 6.96 -0.92 11.23
N PHE A 139 6.18 0.15 11.45
CA PHE A 139 5.63 0.97 10.38
C PHE A 139 6.74 1.54 9.49
N ILE A 140 7.76 2.17 10.07
CA ILE A 140 8.85 2.80 9.31
C ILE A 140 9.63 1.76 8.51
N ARG A 141 9.92 0.61 9.11
CA ARG A 141 10.58 -0.51 8.42
C ARG A 141 9.76 -0.98 7.22
N ALA A 142 8.46 -1.20 7.42
CA ALA A 142 7.55 -1.60 6.35
C ALA A 142 7.53 -0.56 5.23
N HIS A 143 7.36 0.72 5.55
CA HIS A 143 7.38 1.81 4.57
C HIS A 143 8.66 1.84 3.73
N ARG A 144 9.83 1.70 4.37
CA ARG A 144 11.12 1.66 3.66
C ARG A 144 11.25 0.43 2.77
N ALA A 145 10.78 -0.73 3.24
CA ALA A 145 10.76 -1.96 2.45
C ALA A 145 9.82 -1.83 1.24
N THR A 146 8.63 -1.25 1.43
CA THR A 146 7.67 -0.93 0.36
C THR A 146 8.28 -0.01 -0.68
N GLU A 147 8.86 1.13 -0.27
CA GLU A 147 9.52 2.05 -1.20
C GLU A 147 10.65 1.39 -1.97
N ARG A 148 11.47 0.56 -1.31
CA ARG A 148 12.59 -0.13 -1.97
C ARG A 148 12.07 -1.07 -3.04
N ARG A 149 11.07 -1.89 -2.68
CA ARG A 149 10.39 -2.82 -3.59
C ARG A 149 9.80 -2.08 -4.80
N LEU A 150 9.06 -0.99 -4.58
CA LEU A 150 8.46 -0.19 -5.66
C LEU A 150 9.50 0.44 -6.60
N ARG A 151 10.61 0.94 -6.06
CA ARG A 151 11.69 1.50 -6.89
C ARG A 151 12.36 0.43 -7.75
N GLU A 152 12.60 -0.76 -7.18
CA GLU A 152 13.15 -1.90 -7.93
C GLU A 152 12.21 -2.32 -9.06
N LEU A 153 10.90 -2.37 -8.82
CA LEU A 153 9.88 -2.65 -9.82
C LEU A 153 9.88 -1.63 -10.96
N LEU A 154 9.91 -0.33 -10.64
CA LEU A 154 9.90 0.74 -11.65
C LEU A 154 11.14 0.72 -12.56
N VAL A 155 12.26 0.24 -12.05
CA VAL A 155 13.54 0.18 -12.78
C VAL A 155 13.71 -1.13 -13.54
N ASN A 156 13.22 -2.25 -13.01
CA ASN A 156 13.46 -3.57 -13.59
C ASN A 156 12.25 -4.15 -14.33
N SER A 157 11.08 -3.50 -14.23
CA SER A 157 9.80 -3.99 -14.78
C SER A 157 9.32 -5.33 -14.19
N HIS A 158 9.99 -5.83 -13.15
CA HIS A 158 9.62 -6.99 -12.34
C HIS A 158 10.21 -6.88 -10.93
N GLY A 159 9.49 -7.39 -9.92
CA GLY A 159 9.95 -7.49 -8.52
C GLY A 159 10.34 -8.92 -8.18
N SER A 160 10.88 -9.17 -6.98
CA SER A 160 11.24 -10.52 -6.54
C SER A 160 10.05 -11.44 -6.24
N ASP A 161 8.83 -10.92 -6.10
CA ASP A 161 7.66 -11.63 -5.59
C ASP A 161 6.39 -11.51 -6.48
N SER A 162 5.44 -12.43 -6.26
CA SER A 162 4.40 -12.90 -7.19
C SER A 162 3.19 -12.00 -7.48
N HIS A 163 3.15 -10.76 -6.98
CA HIS A 163 2.06 -9.83 -7.27
C HIS A 163 2.60 -8.62 -8.03
N GLU A 164 2.34 -8.56 -9.34
CA GLU A 164 2.61 -7.37 -10.15
C GLU A 164 1.85 -6.17 -9.57
N PHE A 165 2.60 -5.24 -8.98
CA PHE A 165 2.10 -4.16 -8.10
C PHE A 165 1.38 -3.02 -8.82
N ILE A 166 0.64 -2.25 -8.03
CA ILE A 166 -0.09 -1.05 -8.46
C ILE A 166 0.81 0.18 -8.38
N VAL A 167 1.02 0.83 -9.52
CA VAL A 167 1.55 2.20 -9.61
C VAL A 167 0.49 3.01 -10.35
N VAL A 168 -0.16 3.98 -9.67
CA VAL A 168 -1.20 4.86 -10.26
C VAL A 168 -0.71 6.29 -10.41
#